data_AF-A0A934IWA4-F1
#
_entry.id   AF-A0A934IWA4-F1
#
_cell.length_a   1.000
_cell.length_b   1.000
_cell.length_c   1.000
_cell.angle_alpha   90.00
_cell.angle_beta   90.00
_cell.angle_gamma   90.00
#
_symmetry.space_group_name_H-M   'P 1'
#
loop_
_entity.id
_entity.type
_entity.pdbx_description
1 polymer ?
#
loop_
_entity_poly.entity_id
_entity_poly.type
_entity_poly.pdbx_seq_one_letter_code
_entity_poly.pdbx_strand_id
1 'polypeptide(L)'
;MLQIDILDFIRESIDTGYYVHLNIDESVIPESPGYKKGPFFHPIFIYGYNNVERKFKVGGFFNQRKYQFIETDYKLIKQGYDKAIADQNNLWINRLQLYKINPSANFLFDIECVLEGLTEYYFSVPSDRKVKHFENPDTTAVFGLRTYDSLKEYIGTIALKDLFIDIRPFHVIWEHKKVMISRLEYMSNMEPNLNLYIEAYDKLGTDALIMRNMALKFNITEDTRLLEQLLVNLNNIQLKEKELLEIMLPEIEKCI
;
A
#
# COMPACT_ATOMS: atom_id res chain seq x y z
N MET A 1 -25.15 26.62 6.30
CA MET A 1 -24.01 25.72 6.54
C MET A 1 -23.27 26.22 7.78
N LEU A 2 -22.98 25.34 8.73
CA LEU A 2 -22.12 25.70 9.86
C LEU A 2 -20.72 26.01 9.30
N GLN A 3 -20.21 27.21 9.55
CA GLN A 3 -18.85 27.59 9.17
C GLN A 3 -17.91 27.14 10.30
N ILE A 4 -17.55 25.86 10.29
CA ILE A 4 -16.64 25.27 11.27
C ILE A 4 -15.21 25.56 10.83
N ASP A 5 -14.38 26.16 11.70
CA ASP A 5 -12.96 26.33 11.44
C ASP A 5 -12.25 24.96 11.44
N ILE A 6 -11.41 24.71 10.44
CA ILE A 6 -10.74 23.40 10.29
C ILE A 6 -9.82 23.07 11.48
N LEU A 7 -9.21 24.07 12.11
CA LEU A 7 -8.33 23.82 13.27
C LEU A 7 -9.17 23.39 14.47
N ASP A 8 -10.32 24.03 14.67
CA ASP A 8 -11.27 23.63 15.72
C ASP A 8 -11.82 22.24 15.46
N PHE A 9 -12.24 21.94 14.22
CA PHE A 9 -12.68 20.61 13.82
C PHE A 9 -11.64 19.52 14.10
N ILE A 10 -10.37 19.77 13.73
CA ILE A 10 -9.30 18.79 13.97
C ILE A 10 -9.11 18.57 15.47
N ARG A 11 -9.07 19.64 16.28
CA ARG A 11 -8.88 19.53 17.73
C ARG A 11 -10.04 18.79 18.41
N GLU A 12 -11.28 19.14 18.08
CA GLU A 12 -12.47 18.46 18.60
C GLU A 12 -12.51 16.98 18.18
N SER A 13 -12.06 16.67 16.96
CA SER A 13 -11.91 15.27 16.52
C SER A 13 -10.91 14.52 17.41
N ILE A 14 -9.72 15.08 17.64
CA ILE A 14 -8.71 14.48 18.54
C ILE A 14 -9.28 14.32 19.96
N ASP A 15 -9.93 15.34 20.51
CA ASP A 15 -10.49 15.32 21.88
C ASP A 15 -11.59 14.25 22.05
N THR A 16 -12.31 13.93 20.96
CA THR A 16 -13.34 12.89 20.93
C THR A 16 -12.78 11.50 20.55
N GLY A 17 -11.46 11.38 20.46
CA GLY A 17 -10.74 10.12 20.20
C GLY A 17 -10.67 9.72 18.73
N TYR A 18 -10.96 10.64 17.81
CA TYR A 18 -10.73 10.46 16.37
C TYR A 18 -9.38 11.03 15.96
N TYR A 19 -8.67 10.33 15.09
CA TYR A 19 -7.54 10.84 14.33
C TYR A 19 -8.03 11.36 12.99
N VAL A 20 -7.37 12.38 12.44
CA VAL A 20 -7.81 13.04 11.21
C VAL A 20 -6.83 12.76 10.09
N HIS A 21 -7.35 12.39 8.92
CA HIS A 21 -6.58 12.24 7.71
C HIS A 21 -7.19 13.11 6.63
N LEU A 22 -6.45 14.10 6.15
CA LEU A 22 -6.96 15.10 5.24
C LEU A 22 -5.88 15.57 4.27
N ASN A 23 -6.27 15.95 3.06
CA ASN A 23 -5.33 16.52 2.10
C ASN A 23 -5.05 17.99 2.41
N ILE A 24 -3.78 18.35 2.37
CA ILE A 24 -3.33 19.74 2.38
C ILE A 24 -2.40 19.98 1.19
N ASP A 25 -2.26 21.24 0.78
CA ASP A 25 -1.11 21.65 -0.03
C ASP A 25 0.14 21.67 0.86
N GLU A 26 0.94 20.61 0.81
CA GLU A 26 2.16 20.49 1.60
C GLU A 26 3.28 21.43 1.12
N SER A 27 3.10 22.19 0.04
CA SER A 27 4.09 23.17 -0.42
C SER A 27 4.40 24.27 0.60
N VAL A 28 3.55 24.39 1.64
CA VAL A 28 3.72 25.31 2.77
C VAL A 28 4.48 24.70 3.95
N ILE A 29 4.67 23.38 3.98
CA ILE A 29 5.32 22.64 5.07
C ILE A 29 6.82 22.53 4.77
N PRO A 30 7.72 23.13 5.57
CA PRO A 30 9.17 23.12 5.32
C PRO A 30 9.78 21.73 5.12
N GLU A 31 9.28 20.73 5.85
CA GLU A 31 9.74 19.35 5.82
C GLU A 31 9.17 18.55 4.62
N SER A 32 8.23 19.10 3.85
CA SER A 32 7.66 18.41 2.70
C SER A 32 8.60 18.41 1.50
N PRO A 33 8.67 17.31 0.71
CA PRO A 33 9.38 17.29 -0.57
C PRO A 33 8.91 18.38 -1.54
N GLY A 34 7.65 18.83 -1.42
CA GLY A 34 7.03 19.86 -2.24
C GLY A 34 7.25 21.29 -1.75
N TYR A 35 7.97 21.51 -0.64
CA TYR A 35 8.13 22.84 -0.04
C TYR A 35 8.64 23.87 -1.06
N LYS A 36 7.84 24.91 -1.30
CA LYS A 36 8.11 25.99 -2.27
C LYS A 36 8.33 25.56 -3.73
N LYS A 37 7.89 24.35 -4.13
CA LYS A 37 8.03 23.83 -5.51
C LYS A 37 6.75 23.92 -6.37
N GLY A 38 5.69 24.51 -5.81
CA GLY A 38 4.36 24.57 -6.44
C GLY A 38 3.34 23.73 -5.65
N PRO A 39 2.04 23.77 -6.02
CA PRO A 39 1.00 23.01 -5.34
C PRO A 39 1.34 21.52 -5.24
N PHE A 40 1.31 20.98 -4.03
CA PHE A 40 1.66 19.60 -3.75
C PHE A 40 0.65 19.01 -2.77
N PHE A 41 -0.49 18.57 -3.31
CA PHE A 41 -1.61 18.07 -2.51
C PHE A 41 -1.37 16.63 -2.09
N HIS A 42 -1.17 16.42 -0.79
CA HIS A 42 -0.96 15.09 -0.21
C HIS A 42 -1.75 14.96 1.09
N PRO A 43 -2.19 13.73 1.41
CA PRO A 43 -2.86 13.47 2.67
C PRO A 43 -1.86 13.44 3.82
N ILE A 44 -2.21 14.10 4.92
CA ILE A 44 -1.47 14.06 6.18
C ILE A 44 -2.30 13.38 7.27
N PHE A 45 -1.64 12.64 8.14
CA PHE A 45 -2.27 12.01 9.31
C PHE A 45 -2.03 12.86 10.56
N ILE A 46 -3.09 13.44 11.12
CA ILE A 46 -3.02 14.27 12.33
C ILE A 46 -3.52 13.44 13.52
N TYR A 47 -2.65 13.27 14.52
CA TYR A 47 -2.90 12.37 15.65
C TYR A 47 -2.85 13.04 17.03
N GLY A 48 -2.57 14.34 17.08
CA GLY A 48 -2.51 15.09 18.33
C GLY A 48 -2.22 16.56 18.10
N TYR A 49 -2.25 17.34 19.17
CA TYR A 49 -1.95 18.76 19.12
C TYR A 49 -1.38 19.29 20.44
N ASN A 50 -0.71 20.44 20.39
CA ASN A 50 -0.26 21.21 21.54
C ASN A 50 -0.83 22.63 21.43
N ASN A 51 -1.77 22.98 22.30
CA ASN A 51 -2.38 24.32 22.31
C ASN A 51 -1.42 25.42 22.81
N VAL A 52 -0.45 25.10 23.67
CA VAL A 52 0.52 26.07 24.20
C VAL A 52 1.44 26.53 23.08
N GLU A 53 1.95 25.58 22.30
CA GLU A 53 2.86 25.85 21.17
C GLU A 53 2.12 26.11 19.86
N ARG A 54 0.80 25.89 19.82
CA ARG A 54 -0.07 25.99 18.64
C ARG A 54 0.41 25.12 17.47
N LYS A 55 0.70 23.85 17.76
CA LYS A 55 1.21 22.85 16.80
C LYS A 55 0.34 21.61 16.74
N PHE A 56 0.23 21.02 15.55
CA PHE A 56 -0.32 19.69 15.34
C PHE A 56 0.82 18.67 15.25
N LYS A 57 0.57 17.47 15.78
CA LYS A 57 1.41 16.30 15.58
C LYS A 57 0.91 15.56 14.35
N VAL A 58 1.78 15.41 13.35
CA VAL A 58 1.42 14.90 12.03
C VAL A 58 2.36 13.77 11.60
N GLY A 59 1.82 12.78 10.90
CA GLY A 59 2.53 11.69 10.24
C GLY A 59 2.35 11.79 8.72
N GLY A 60 3.42 11.58 7.98
CA GLY A 60 3.43 11.73 6.53
C GLY A 60 4.80 11.46 5.91
N PHE A 61 4.87 11.55 4.58
CA PHE A 61 6.12 11.37 3.82
C PHE A 61 6.83 12.71 3.61
N PHE A 62 7.75 13.02 4.50
CA PHE A 62 8.39 14.33 4.57
C PHE A 62 9.84 14.25 4.02
N ASN A 63 10.83 14.72 4.77
CA ASN A 63 12.23 14.80 4.37
C ASN A 63 12.71 13.50 3.70
N GLN A 64 13.33 13.61 2.52
CA GLN A 64 13.82 12.49 1.73
C GLN A 64 12.74 11.43 1.38
N ARG A 65 11.46 11.83 1.36
CA ARG A 65 10.29 10.94 1.13
C ARG A 65 10.21 9.79 2.14
N LYS A 66 10.70 10.00 3.36
CA LYS A 66 10.59 9.04 4.46
C LYS A 66 9.32 9.30 5.25
N TYR A 67 8.63 8.22 5.61
CA TYR A 67 7.51 8.33 6.54
C TYR A 67 8.06 8.70 7.92
N GLN A 68 7.63 9.83 8.45
CA GLN A 68 8.08 10.33 9.75
C GLN A 68 6.95 11.09 10.45
N PHE A 69 7.12 11.25 11.76
CA PHE A 69 6.24 12.05 12.59
C PHE A 69 6.93 13.38 12.91
N ILE A 70 6.24 14.49 12.65
CA ILE A 70 6.72 15.84 12.93
C ILE A 70 5.66 16.64 13.67
N GLU A 71 6.05 17.81 14.17
CA GLU A 71 5.11 18.82 14.63
C GLU A 71 5.10 19.99 13.64
N THR A 72 3.91 20.51 13.33
CA THR A 72 3.76 21.62 12.40
C THR A 72 2.76 22.65 12.92
N ASP A 73 3.02 23.93 12.63
CA ASP A 73 2.22 25.03 13.17
C ASP A 73 0.79 24.99 12.64
N TYR A 74 -0.17 25.34 13.50
CA TYR A 74 -1.59 25.47 13.13
C TYR A 74 -1.80 26.34 11.88
N LYS A 75 -1.02 27.42 11.77
CA LYS A 75 -1.06 28.33 10.64
C LYS A 75 -0.75 27.63 9.32
N LEU A 76 0.23 26.72 9.31
CA LEU A 76 0.63 26.00 8.10
C LEU A 76 -0.43 24.96 7.71
N ILE A 77 -1.02 24.26 8.67
CA ILE A 77 -2.16 23.35 8.41
C ILE A 77 -3.33 24.12 7.82
N LYS A 78 -3.72 25.26 8.42
CA LYS A 78 -4.80 26.10 7.90
C LYS A 78 -4.52 26.55 6.47
N GLN A 79 -3.31 27.06 6.24
CA GLN A 79 -2.91 27.55 4.93
C GLN A 79 -2.90 26.44 3.87
N GLY A 80 -2.36 25.26 4.21
CA GLY A 80 -2.32 24.12 3.30
C GLY A 80 -3.73 23.59 2.99
N TYR A 81 -4.60 23.52 3.99
CA TYR A 81 -6.00 23.12 3.82
C TYR A 81 -6.79 24.10 2.95
N ASP A 82 -6.70 25.41 3.23
CA ASP A 82 -7.42 26.44 2.48
C ASP A 82 -7.04 26.43 0.99
N LYS A 83 -5.76 26.20 0.69
CA LYS A 83 -5.30 26.02 -0.69
C LYS A 83 -5.83 24.73 -1.33
N ALA A 84 -5.90 23.63 -0.57
CA ALA A 84 -6.42 22.36 -1.06
C ALA A 84 -7.90 22.46 -1.46
N ILE A 85 -8.73 23.11 -0.62
CA ILE A 85 -10.16 23.25 -0.89
C ILE A 85 -10.52 24.37 -1.88
N ALA A 86 -9.56 25.22 -2.26
CA ALA A 86 -9.77 26.26 -3.25
C ALA A 86 -10.08 25.68 -4.64
N ASP A 87 -9.57 24.48 -4.94
CA ASP A 87 -9.91 23.72 -6.14
C ASP A 87 -11.11 22.80 -5.88
N GLN A 88 -12.31 23.38 -5.91
CA GLN A 88 -13.57 22.68 -5.61
C GLN A 88 -13.90 21.56 -6.60
N ASN A 89 -13.28 21.55 -7.79
CA ASN A 89 -13.53 20.53 -8.81
C ASN A 89 -12.66 19.28 -8.62
N ASN A 90 -11.68 19.34 -7.71
CA ASN A 90 -10.77 18.23 -7.48
C ASN A 90 -11.24 17.34 -6.32
N LEU A 91 -12.16 16.41 -6.63
CA LEU A 91 -12.69 15.43 -5.68
C LEU A 91 -11.61 14.50 -5.09
N TRP A 92 -10.43 14.40 -5.71
CA TRP A 92 -9.29 13.68 -5.15
C TRP A 92 -8.63 14.44 -4.00
N ILE A 93 -8.67 15.77 -4.03
CA ILE A 93 -8.10 16.66 -3.02
C ILE A 93 -9.09 16.88 -1.87
N ASN A 94 -10.39 16.91 -2.11
CA ASN A 94 -11.40 17.17 -1.06
C ASN A 94 -11.78 15.93 -0.23
N ARG A 95 -10.79 15.16 0.24
CA ARG A 95 -10.99 13.98 1.10
C ARG A 95 -10.56 14.28 2.53
N LEU A 96 -11.50 14.11 3.45
CA LEU A 96 -11.28 14.10 4.89
C LEU A 96 -11.83 12.78 5.43
N GLN A 97 -11.00 12.09 6.19
CA GLN A 97 -11.32 10.81 6.82
C GLN A 97 -11.02 10.91 8.31
N LEU A 98 -11.92 10.37 9.13
CA LEU A 98 -11.72 10.24 10.56
C LEU A 98 -11.48 8.76 10.88
N TYR A 99 -10.47 8.49 11.69
CA TYR A 99 -10.16 7.15 12.17
C TYR A 99 -10.34 7.10 13.67
N LYS A 100 -11.00 6.06 14.18
CA LYS A 100 -11.11 5.81 15.61
C LYS A 100 -10.96 4.32 15.85
N ILE A 101 -10.19 3.97 16.88
CA ILE A 101 -10.08 2.59 17.31
C ILE A 101 -11.48 2.13 17.73
N ASN A 102 -11.96 1.05 17.13
CA ASN A 102 -13.19 0.39 17.56
C ASN A 102 -12.82 -0.69 18.59
N PRO A 103 -12.97 -0.44 19.91
CA PRO A 103 -12.58 -1.41 20.94
C PRO A 103 -13.47 -2.66 20.94
N SER A 104 -14.63 -2.59 20.27
CA SER A 104 -15.57 -3.70 20.13
C SER A 104 -15.33 -4.51 18.86
N ALA A 105 -14.35 -4.15 18.02
CA ALA A 105 -14.04 -4.90 16.83
C ALA A 105 -13.41 -6.25 17.21
N ASN A 106 -13.99 -7.34 16.69
CA ASN A 106 -13.46 -8.68 16.84
C ASN A 106 -13.13 -9.24 15.45
N PHE A 107 -11.87 -9.60 15.24
CA PHE A 107 -11.38 -10.16 13.98
C PHE A 107 -10.91 -11.58 14.25
N LEU A 108 -11.80 -12.54 14.06
CA LEU A 108 -11.45 -13.95 14.12
C LEU A 108 -10.70 -14.34 12.83
N PHE A 109 -9.70 -15.21 12.98
CA PHE A 109 -9.03 -15.76 11.81
C PHE A 109 -9.99 -16.69 11.06
N ASP A 110 -10.16 -16.42 9.76
CA ASP A 110 -11.08 -17.13 8.88
C ASP A 110 -10.26 -17.89 7.82
N ILE A 111 -10.11 -19.20 8.05
CA ILE A 111 -9.34 -20.09 7.17
C ILE A 111 -10.04 -20.29 5.82
N GLU A 112 -11.38 -20.28 5.78
CA GLU A 112 -12.14 -20.38 4.54
C GLU A 112 -11.89 -19.15 3.66
N CYS A 113 -11.85 -17.96 4.26
CA CYS A 113 -11.49 -16.72 3.56
C CYS A 113 -10.07 -16.76 3.00
N VAL A 114 -9.11 -17.34 3.74
CA VAL A 114 -7.73 -17.53 3.24
C VAL A 114 -7.70 -18.51 2.06
N LEU A 115 -8.35 -19.66 2.19
CA LEU A 115 -8.42 -20.67 1.13
C LEU A 115 -9.06 -20.10 -0.13
N GLU A 116 -10.18 -19.40 0.01
CA GLU A 116 -10.89 -18.75 -1.09
C GLU A 116 -9.99 -17.70 -1.77
N GLY A 117 -9.37 -16.80 -1.00
CA GLY A 117 -8.51 -15.76 -1.54
C GLY A 117 -7.26 -16.30 -2.25
N LEU A 118 -6.64 -17.36 -1.73
CA LEU A 118 -5.49 -18.01 -2.38
C LEU A 118 -5.90 -18.80 -3.62
N THR A 119 -7.09 -19.41 -3.61
CA THR A 119 -7.65 -20.08 -4.78
C THR A 119 -7.94 -19.08 -5.89
N GLU A 120 -8.55 -17.93 -5.56
CA GLU A 120 -8.77 -16.84 -6.51
C GLU A 120 -7.45 -16.29 -7.06
N TYR A 121 -6.45 -16.12 -6.19
CA TYR A 121 -5.11 -15.71 -6.60
C TYR A 121 -4.49 -16.72 -7.58
N TYR A 122 -4.54 -18.01 -7.27
CA TYR A 122 -3.99 -19.08 -8.11
C TYR A 122 -4.66 -19.13 -9.49
N PHE A 123 -5.99 -19.12 -9.54
CA PHE A 123 -6.74 -19.16 -10.80
C PHE A 123 -6.89 -17.79 -11.48
N SER A 124 -6.37 -16.72 -10.87
CA SER A 124 -6.52 -15.34 -11.34
C SER A 124 -7.99 -14.93 -11.53
N VAL A 125 -8.83 -15.34 -10.60
CA VAL A 125 -10.26 -15.00 -10.57
C VAL A 125 -10.41 -13.59 -9.99
N PRO A 126 -11.18 -12.69 -10.64
CA PRO A 126 -11.43 -11.35 -10.12
C PRO A 126 -12.18 -11.38 -8.79
N SER A 127 -11.53 -10.91 -7.72
CA SER A 127 -12.09 -10.86 -6.37
C SER A 127 -12.99 -9.63 -6.14
N ASP A 128 -12.88 -8.61 -6.99
CA ASP A 128 -13.71 -7.39 -6.96
C ASP A 128 -15.20 -7.65 -7.24
N ARG A 129 -15.51 -8.78 -7.91
CA ARG A 129 -16.89 -9.23 -8.15
C ARG A 129 -17.70 -9.42 -6.87
N LYS A 130 -17.03 -9.71 -5.74
CA LYS A 130 -17.67 -9.85 -4.42
C LYS A 130 -18.16 -8.51 -3.86
N VAL A 131 -17.52 -7.41 -4.25
CA VAL A 131 -17.85 -6.05 -3.80
C VAL A 131 -18.57 -5.24 -4.86
N LYS A 132 -19.12 -5.88 -5.91
CA LYS A 132 -19.84 -5.25 -7.02
C LYS A 132 -21.02 -4.35 -6.62
N HIS A 133 -21.51 -4.51 -5.39
CA HIS A 133 -22.59 -3.71 -4.81
C HIS A 133 -22.11 -2.35 -4.29
N PHE A 134 -20.79 -2.16 -4.12
CA PHE A 134 -20.16 -0.89 -3.80
C PHE A 134 -19.63 -0.18 -5.05
N GLU A 135 -19.02 -0.91 -5.98
CA GLU A 135 -18.42 -0.36 -7.20
C GLU A 135 -18.46 -1.40 -8.31
N ASN A 136 -18.66 -0.97 -9.57
CA ASN A 136 -18.64 -1.91 -10.69
C ASN A 136 -17.23 -2.51 -10.84
N PRO A 137 -17.11 -3.82 -11.13
CA PRO A 137 -15.81 -4.45 -11.39
C PRO A 137 -15.01 -3.70 -12.46
N ASP A 138 -13.71 -3.54 -12.23
CA ASP A 138 -12.82 -2.91 -13.20
C ASP A 138 -12.51 -3.91 -14.31
N THR A 139 -13.04 -3.65 -15.51
CA THR A 139 -12.84 -4.53 -16.66
C THR A 139 -11.40 -4.53 -17.20
N THR A 140 -10.55 -3.64 -16.71
CA THR A 140 -9.14 -3.51 -17.09
C THR A 140 -8.18 -4.08 -16.03
N ALA A 141 -8.68 -4.38 -14.84
CA ALA A 141 -7.85 -4.91 -13.75
C ALA A 141 -7.43 -6.37 -14.01
N VAL A 142 -6.20 -6.70 -13.60
CA VAL A 142 -5.64 -8.04 -13.67
C VAL A 142 -5.42 -8.55 -12.24
N PHE A 143 -5.80 -9.81 -12.00
CA PHE A 143 -5.82 -10.42 -10.67
C PHE A 143 -4.93 -11.66 -10.61
N GLY A 144 -4.55 -12.04 -9.38
CA GLY A 144 -3.88 -13.30 -9.10
C GLY A 144 -2.51 -13.47 -9.76
N LEU A 145 -2.13 -14.71 -10.06
CA LEU A 145 -0.88 -15.04 -10.74
C LEU A 145 -0.71 -14.39 -12.13
N ARG A 146 -1.79 -13.91 -12.75
CA ARG A 146 -1.71 -13.18 -14.02
C ARG A 146 -1.12 -11.77 -13.87
N THR A 147 -1.06 -11.21 -12.66
CA THR A 147 -0.42 -9.89 -12.44
C THR A 147 1.05 -9.90 -12.83
N TYR A 148 1.73 -11.05 -12.73
CA TYR A 148 3.11 -11.19 -13.19
C TYR A 148 3.22 -11.00 -14.71
N ASP A 149 2.22 -11.41 -15.49
CA ASP A 149 2.21 -11.24 -16.95
C ASP A 149 2.11 -9.76 -17.31
N SER A 150 1.18 -9.04 -16.69
CA SER A 150 1.07 -7.58 -16.84
C SER A 150 2.33 -6.85 -16.40
N LEU A 151 3.01 -7.31 -15.35
CA LEU A 151 4.26 -6.69 -14.91
C LEU A 151 5.42 -6.96 -15.87
N LYS A 152 5.47 -8.13 -16.52
CA LYS A 152 6.43 -8.43 -17.60
C LYS A 152 6.20 -7.54 -18.82
N GLU A 153 4.94 -7.36 -19.22
CA GLU A 153 4.57 -6.43 -20.32
C GLU A 153 4.94 -4.97 -19.99
N TYR A 154 4.71 -4.57 -18.74
CA TYR A 154 5.12 -3.26 -18.23
C TYR A 154 6.64 -3.05 -18.39
N ILE A 155 7.46 -3.99 -17.91
CA ILE A 155 8.93 -3.90 -18.05
C ILE A 155 9.35 -3.87 -19.52
N GLY A 156 8.73 -4.68 -20.38
CA GLY A 156 8.99 -4.64 -21.82
C GLY A 156 8.70 -3.26 -22.43
N THR A 157 7.65 -2.58 -21.95
CA THR A 157 7.34 -1.21 -22.37
C THR A 157 8.36 -0.20 -21.86
N ILE A 158 8.83 -0.34 -20.62
CA ILE A 158 9.88 0.50 -20.05
C ILE A 158 11.17 0.37 -20.87
N ALA A 159 11.56 -0.85 -21.24
CA ALA A 159 12.76 -1.12 -22.04
C ALA A 159 12.76 -0.42 -23.40
N LEU A 160 11.59 -0.24 -24.01
CA LEU A 160 11.44 0.40 -25.32
C LEU A 160 11.41 1.93 -25.25
N LYS A 161 11.06 2.50 -24.09
CA LYS A 161 10.76 3.94 -23.95
C LYS A 161 11.72 4.67 -23.01
N ASP A 162 12.70 3.97 -22.45
CA ASP A 162 13.68 4.49 -21.49
C ASP A 162 13.02 5.28 -20.34
N LEU A 163 12.04 4.62 -19.71
CA LEU A 163 11.19 5.23 -18.70
C LEU A 163 11.61 4.82 -17.28
N PHE A 164 11.21 5.64 -16.31
CA PHE A 164 11.31 5.31 -14.89
C PHE A 164 10.42 4.11 -14.52
N ILE A 165 10.96 3.18 -13.73
CA ILE A 165 10.19 2.06 -13.14
C ILE A 165 9.47 2.51 -11.88
N ASP A 166 8.14 2.38 -11.87
CA ASP A 166 7.37 2.40 -10.64
C ASP A 166 7.70 1.16 -9.80
N ILE A 167 8.22 1.39 -8.59
CA ILE A 167 8.69 0.33 -7.70
C ILE A 167 7.56 -0.36 -6.94
N ARG A 168 6.36 0.22 -6.93
CA ARG A 168 5.25 -0.24 -6.08
C ARG A 168 4.80 -1.67 -6.42
N PRO A 169 4.63 -2.06 -7.69
CA PRO A 169 4.26 -3.45 -8.03
C PRO A 169 5.28 -4.48 -7.54
N PHE A 170 6.57 -4.18 -7.64
CA PHE A 170 7.65 -5.06 -7.16
C PHE A 170 7.67 -5.15 -5.63
N HIS A 171 7.37 -4.04 -4.95
CA HIS A 171 7.24 -4.01 -3.51
C HIS A 171 6.08 -4.88 -3.02
N VAL A 172 4.92 -4.79 -3.67
CA VAL A 172 3.73 -5.61 -3.35
C VAL A 172 4.00 -7.11 -3.52
N ILE A 173 4.74 -7.53 -4.56
CA ILE A 173 5.12 -8.94 -4.73
C ILE A 173 6.00 -9.42 -3.57
N TRP A 174 6.93 -8.58 -3.10
CA TRP A 174 7.77 -8.89 -1.94
C TRP A 174 6.96 -8.97 -0.64
N GLU A 175 6.09 -7.99 -0.37
CA GLU A 175 5.21 -7.98 0.79
C GLU A 175 4.26 -9.18 0.78
N HIS A 176 3.75 -9.58 -0.39
CA HIS A 176 2.95 -10.79 -0.52
C HIS A 176 3.67 -12.01 0.06
N LYS A 177 4.97 -12.20 -0.21
CA LYS A 177 5.73 -13.33 0.35
C LYS A 177 5.86 -13.24 1.86
N LYS A 178 6.08 -12.04 2.39
CA LYS A 178 6.13 -11.79 3.84
C LYS A 178 4.81 -12.15 4.51
N VAL A 179 3.69 -11.76 3.90
CA VAL A 179 2.34 -12.11 4.39
C VAL A 179 2.11 -13.62 4.28
N MET A 180 2.54 -14.27 3.20
CA MET A 180 2.42 -15.72 3.06
C MET A 180 3.19 -16.50 4.13
N ILE A 181 4.41 -16.07 4.46
CA ILE A 181 5.19 -16.65 5.57
C ILE A 181 4.43 -16.52 6.89
N SER A 182 3.94 -15.31 7.20
CA SER A 182 3.18 -15.06 8.44
C SER A 182 1.89 -15.89 8.52
N ARG A 183 1.20 -16.08 7.38
CA ARG A 183 0.02 -16.95 7.28
C ARG A 183 0.40 -18.40 7.54
N LEU A 184 1.47 -18.90 6.92
CA LEU A 184 1.90 -20.29 7.09
C LEU A 184 2.35 -20.60 8.51
N GLU A 185 3.11 -19.70 9.14
CA GLU A 185 3.50 -19.81 10.56
C GLU A 185 2.28 -19.88 11.49
N TYR A 186 1.22 -19.14 11.17
CA TYR A 186 0.00 -19.17 11.96
C TYR A 186 -0.81 -20.45 11.71
N MET A 187 -1.07 -20.78 10.44
CA MET A 187 -1.89 -21.93 10.02
C MET A 187 -1.22 -23.27 10.32
N SER A 188 0.11 -23.32 10.48
CA SER A 188 0.80 -24.57 10.83
C SER A 188 0.51 -25.07 12.24
N ASN A 189 -0.06 -24.22 13.10
CA ASN A 189 -0.64 -24.66 14.37
C ASN A 189 -1.94 -25.46 14.18
N MET A 190 -2.58 -25.34 13.01
CA MET A 190 -3.81 -26.06 12.65
C MET A 190 -3.47 -27.31 11.81
N GLU A 191 -2.62 -27.16 10.79
CA GLU A 191 -2.13 -28.26 9.95
C GLU A 191 -0.59 -28.24 9.89
N PRO A 192 0.10 -29.11 10.65
CA PRO A 192 1.56 -29.11 10.75
C PRO A 192 2.31 -29.25 9.42
N ASN A 193 1.73 -29.90 8.41
CA ASN A 193 2.36 -30.03 7.09
C ASN A 193 2.59 -28.67 6.41
N LEU A 194 1.83 -27.63 6.78
CA LEU A 194 2.01 -26.29 6.23
C LEU A 194 3.38 -25.68 6.56
N ASN A 195 4.06 -26.16 7.62
CA ASN A 195 5.42 -25.75 7.94
C ASN A 195 6.43 -26.07 6.82
N LEU A 196 6.16 -27.09 6.00
CA LEU A 196 7.05 -27.51 4.92
C LEU A 196 7.21 -26.44 3.83
N TYR A 197 6.27 -25.50 3.72
CA TYR A 197 6.27 -24.46 2.69
C TYR A 197 6.94 -23.15 3.13
N ILE A 198 7.22 -22.97 4.43
CA ILE A 198 7.74 -21.72 4.98
C ILE A 198 9.10 -21.38 4.36
N GLU A 199 10.04 -22.34 4.33
CA GLU A 199 11.37 -22.12 3.77
C GLU A 199 11.32 -21.79 2.27
N ALA A 200 10.39 -22.41 1.53
CA ALA A 200 10.21 -22.13 0.11
C ALA A 200 9.68 -20.71 -0.13
N TYR A 201 8.73 -20.26 0.69
CA TYR A 201 8.24 -18.87 0.64
C TYR A 201 9.28 -17.85 1.11
N ASP A 202 10.14 -18.19 2.07
CA ASP A 202 11.25 -17.31 2.49
C ASP A 202 12.27 -17.11 1.36
N LYS A 203 12.61 -18.19 0.64
CA LYS A 203 13.42 -18.12 -0.59
C LYS A 203 12.76 -17.24 -1.65
N LEU A 204 11.46 -17.41 -1.90
CA LEU A 204 10.72 -16.52 -2.80
C LEU A 204 10.70 -15.07 -2.33
N GLY A 205 10.60 -14.83 -1.03
CA GLY A 205 10.69 -13.50 -0.43
C GLY A 205 12.05 -12.84 -0.68
N THR A 206 13.11 -13.63 -0.60
CA THR A 206 14.47 -13.18 -0.94
C THR A 206 14.60 -12.86 -2.43
N ASP A 207 14.14 -13.74 -3.31
CA ASP A 207 14.12 -13.52 -4.76
C ASP A 207 13.32 -12.26 -5.13
N ALA A 208 12.15 -12.06 -4.51
CA ALA A 208 11.31 -10.88 -4.72
C ALA A 208 11.97 -9.58 -4.19
N LEU A 209 12.70 -9.64 -3.08
CA LEU A 209 13.47 -8.50 -2.56
C LEU A 209 14.60 -8.11 -3.51
N ILE A 210 15.33 -9.10 -4.04
CA ILE A 210 16.38 -8.89 -5.04
C ILE A 210 15.79 -8.21 -6.27
N MET A 211 14.68 -8.73 -6.79
CA MET A 211 13.96 -8.14 -7.93
C MET A 211 13.53 -6.69 -7.64
N ARG A 212 12.95 -6.41 -6.47
CA ARG A 212 12.56 -5.03 -6.09
C ARG A 212 13.77 -4.09 -6.02
N ASN A 213 14.91 -4.57 -5.52
CA ASN A 213 16.13 -3.76 -5.46
C ASN A 213 16.79 -3.59 -6.83
N MET A 214 16.65 -4.56 -7.75
CA MET A 214 17.07 -4.40 -9.15
C MET A 214 16.29 -3.29 -9.86
N ALA A 215 14.96 -3.21 -9.65
CA ALA A 215 14.15 -2.13 -10.18
C ALA A 215 14.59 -0.74 -9.64
N LEU A 216 14.86 -0.65 -8.34
CA LEU A 216 15.45 0.57 -7.74
C LEU A 216 16.82 0.91 -8.33
N LYS A 217 17.67 -0.10 -8.53
CA LYS A 217 19.00 0.08 -9.11
C LYS A 217 18.90 0.58 -10.55
N PHE A 218 18.01 0.02 -11.36
CA PHE A 218 17.74 0.48 -12.72
C PHE A 218 17.38 1.98 -12.74
N ASN A 219 16.50 2.43 -11.85
CA ASN A 219 16.15 3.86 -11.75
C ASN A 219 17.31 4.79 -11.37
N ILE A 220 18.44 4.24 -10.89
CA ILE A 220 19.63 5.01 -10.52
C ILE A 220 20.70 4.91 -11.61
N THR A 221 20.89 3.73 -12.19
CA THR A 221 22.01 3.43 -13.08
C THR A 221 21.63 3.39 -14.56
N GLU A 222 20.34 3.30 -14.88
CA GLU A 222 19.80 3.16 -16.23
C GLU A 222 20.41 1.96 -16.99
N ASP A 223 20.86 0.95 -16.25
CA ASP A 223 21.51 -0.24 -16.81
C ASP A 223 20.45 -1.19 -17.35
N THR A 224 20.23 -1.15 -18.67
CA THR A 224 19.19 -1.93 -19.36
C THR A 224 19.34 -3.45 -19.20
N ARG A 225 20.53 -3.96 -18.87
CA ARG A 225 20.73 -5.38 -18.53
C ARG A 225 19.93 -5.81 -17.30
N LEU A 226 19.63 -4.87 -16.41
CA LEU A 226 18.76 -5.12 -15.25
C LEU A 226 17.32 -5.43 -15.67
N LEU A 227 16.84 -4.89 -16.80
CA LEU A 227 15.49 -5.16 -17.29
C LEU A 227 15.33 -6.63 -17.73
N GLU A 228 16.34 -7.17 -18.42
CA GLU A 228 16.39 -8.59 -18.79
C GLU A 228 16.40 -9.49 -17.54
N GLN A 229 17.22 -9.13 -16.54
CA GLN A 229 17.28 -9.86 -15.27
C GLN A 229 15.95 -9.78 -14.50
N LEU A 230 15.27 -8.64 -14.50
CA LEU A 230 13.96 -8.48 -13.89
C LEU A 230 12.92 -9.41 -14.53
N LEU A 231 12.90 -9.52 -15.87
CA LEU A 231 11.99 -10.43 -16.59
C LEU A 231 12.25 -11.90 -16.23
N VAL A 232 13.52 -12.32 -16.18
CA VAL A 232 13.90 -13.69 -15.77
C VAL A 232 13.47 -13.96 -14.33
N ASN A 233 13.73 -13.02 -13.41
CA ASN A 233 13.36 -13.17 -12.00
C ASN A 233 11.84 -13.23 -11.81
N LEU A 234 11.07 -12.38 -12.49
CA LEU A 234 9.61 -12.43 -12.46
C LEU A 234 9.07 -13.78 -12.91
N ASN A 235 9.60 -14.30 -14.02
CA ASN A 235 9.18 -15.60 -14.54
C ASN A 235 9.48 -16.73 -13.54
N ASN A 236 10.68 -16.72 -12.96
CA ASN A 236 11.09 -17.72 -11.98
C ASN A 236 10.23 -17.66 -10.70
N ILE A 237 9.94 -16.46 -10.19
CA ILE A 237 9.09 -16.27 -9.00
C ILE A 237 7.67 -16.75 -9.30
N GLN A 238 7.10 -16.37 -10.46
CA GLN A 238 5.75 -16.77 -10.87
C GLN A 238 5.62 -18.30 -10.98
N LEU A 239 6.57 -18.96 -11.64
CA LEU A 239 6.55 -20.42 -11.82
C LEU A 239 6.65 -21.16 -10.48
N LYS A 240 7.65 -20.82 -9.66
CA LYS A 240 7.84 -21.44 -8.34
C LYS A 240 6.64 -21.21 -7.41
N GLU A 241 6.09 -19.99 -7.40
CA GLU A 241 4.90 -19.72 -6.58
C GLU A 241 3.68 -20.50 -7.05
N LYS A 242 3.48 -20.62 -8.37
CA LYS A 242 2.41 -21.44 -8.93
C LYS A 242 2.53 -22.90 -8.48
N GLU A 243 3.72 -23.48 -8.61
CA GLU A 243 4.00 -24.87 -8.19
C GLU A 243 3.75 -25.05 -6.68
N LEU A 244 4.18 -24.09 -5.85
CA LEU A 244 3.95 -24.13 -4.40
C LEU A 244 2.45 -24.05 -4.07
N LEU A 245 1.71 -23.13 -4.70
CA LEU A 245 0.27 -22.99 -4.47
C LEU A 245 -0.48 -24.26 -4.87
N GLU A 246 -0.12 -24.88 -5.99
CA GLU A 246 -0.75 -26.10 -6.50
C GLU A 246 -0.71 -27.24 -5.49
N ILE A 247 0.42 -27.42 -4.79
CA ILE A 247 0.57 -28.47 -3.78
C ILE A 247 0.12 -28.04 -2.37
N MET A 248 0.08 -26.74 -2.09
CA MET A 248 -0.22 -26.20 -0.75
C MET A 248 -1.73 -26.01 -0.54
N LEU A 249 -2.49 -25.62 -1.57
CA LEU A 249 -3.94 -25.38 -1.45
C LEU A 249 -4.70 -26.60 -0.88
N PRO A 250 -4.44 -27.85 -1.32
CA PRO A 250 -5.08 -29.02 -0.72
C PRO A 250 -4.72 -29.28 0.75
N GLU A 251 -3.54 -28.84 1.21
CA GLU A 251 -3.17 -28.93 2.64
C GLU A 251 -3.92 -27.89 3.47
N ILE A 252 -4.13 -26.69 2.93
CA ILE A 252 -4.93 -25.63 3.60
C ILE A 252 -6.39 -26.11 3.76
N GLU A 253 -6.94 -26.81 2.78
CA GLU A 253 -8.30 -27.36 2.84
C GLU A 253 -8.51 -28.32 4.01
N LYS A 254 -7.45 -29.01 4.48
CA LYS A 254 -7.52 -29.92 5.65
C LYS A 254 -7.66 -29.19 6.99
N CYS A 255 -7.49 -27.87 7.01
CA CYS A 255 -7.69 -27.04 8.22
C CYS A 255 -9.17 -26.76 8.51
N ILE A 256 -10.08 -27.13 7.59
CA ILE A 256 -11.53 -26.93 7.67
C ILE A 256 -12.18 -28.25 8.11
#